data_AF-A0A6B0VLB6-F1
#
_entry.id   AF-A0A6B0VLB6-F1
#
_cell.length_a   1.000
_cell.length_b   1.000
_cell.length_c   1.000
_cell.angle_alpha   90.00
_cell.angle_beta   90.00
_cell.angle_gamma   90.00
#
_symmetry.space_group_name_H-M   'P 1'
#
loop_
_entity.id
_entity.type
_entity.pdbx_description
1 polymer ?
#
loop_
_entity_poly.entity_id
_entity_poly.type
_entity_poly.pdbx_seq_one_letter_code
_entity_poly.pdbx_strand_id
1 'polypeptide(L)'
;MLGSWSEHLEELLYEGERERRRVDLDAATVVVTNQRVIVFSTDGDAADYRHVDRPNVTRVSVETESAPRHLVWMTVLLFLGLGLLLLGSAIDLADRVTGAGPEGGDPTGVVDGLFETIQTILIAFELSIFAAGLLVLAAAAVIFGRYIGSRSRRLVLRVSGADDISVPVSDADLEADRPIDLVEAIGPTPPSEADGVTLAGDALTESKESG
;
A
#
# COMPACT_ATOMS: atom_id res chain seq x y z
N MET A 1 -27.52 -9.39 11.62
CA MET A 1 -26.58 -10.07 12.53
C MET A 1 -26.15 -11.35 11.84
N LEU A 2 -25.13 -11.27 10.99
CA LEU A 2 -24.56 -12.43 10.32
C LEU A 2 -23.57 -13.02 11.32
N GLY A 3 -23.92 -14.15 11.95
CA GLY A 3 -22.98 -14.89 12.79
C GLY A 3 -21.77 -15.22 11.93
N SER A 4 -20.60 -14.70 12.31
CA SER A 4 -19.42 -14.84 11.49
C SER A 4 -19.04 -16.33 11.46
N TRP A 5 -18.71 -16.89 10.30
CA TRP A 5 -18.28 -18.30 10.20
C TRP A 5 -17.08 -18.63 11.10
N SER A 6 -16.33 -17.60 11.52
CA SER A 6 -15.26 -17.70 12.50
C SER A 6 -15.75 -18.03 13.92
N GLU A 7 -17.04 -17.87 14.24
CA GLU A 7 -17.68 -18.34 15.49
C GLU A 7 -17.99 -19.84 15.45
N HIS A 8 -18.15 -20.43 14.26
CA HIS A 8 -18.41 -21.87 14.09
C HIS A 8 -17.13 -22.63 13.70
N LEU A 9 -15.96 -22.11 14.08
CA LEU A 9 -14.66 -22.70 13.76
C LEU A 9 -14.57 -24.16 14.23
N GLU A 10 -15.11 -24.48 15.40
CA GLU A 10 -15.09 -25.83 15.99
C GLU A 10 -15.79 -26.88 15.13
N GLU A 11 -16.79 -26.48 14.32
CA GLU A 11 -17.50 -27.38 13.39
C GLU A 11 -16.69 -27.64 12.10
N LEU A 12 -15.74 -26.77 11.79
CA LEU A 12 -14.91 -26.86 10.60
C LEU A 12 -13.61 -27.64 10.85
N LEU A 13 -13.21 -27.83 12.10
CA LEU A 13 -12.00 -28.56 12.48
C LEU A 13 -12.18 -30.08 12.29
N TYR A 14 -11.16 -30.72 11.73
CA TYR A 14 -11.10 -32.18 11.70
C TYR A 14 -10.85 -32.77 13.10
N GLU A 15 -11.20 -34.04 13.32
CA GLU A 15 -10.87 -34.71 14.59
C GLU A 15 -9.36 -34.67 14.86
N GLY A 16 -8.98 -34.13 16.02
CA GLY A 16 -7.58 -33.95 16.42
C GLY A 16 -6.90 -32.70 15.84
N GLU A 17 -7.61 -31.92 15.04
CA GLU A 17 -7.20 -30.57 14.67
C GLU A 17 -7.45 -29.62 15.84
N ARG A 18 -6.46 -28.77 16.16
CA ARG A 18 -6.55 -27.79 17.24
C ARG A 18 -6.12 -26.43 16.74
N GLU A 19 -6.86 -25.42 17.16
CA GLU A 19 -6.45 -24.03 17.00
C GLU A 19 -5.15 -23.79 17.75
N ARG A 20 -4.16 -23.19 17.07
CA ARG A 20 -2.93 -22.71 17.70
C ARG A 20 -2.97 -21.22 17.92
N ARG A 21 -3.45 -20.48 16.93
CA ARG A 21 -3.54 -19.03 17.00
C ARG A 21 -4.62 -18.51 16.08
N ARG A 22 -5.33 -17.49 16.54
CA ARG A 22 -6.27 -16.71 15.76
C ARG A 22 -5.81 -15.27 15.72
N VAL A 23 -5.79 -14.71 14.52
CA VAL A 23 -5.45 -13.32 14.27
C VAL A 23 -6.58 -12.72 13.46
N ASP A 24 -7.38 -11.88 14.11
CA ASP A 24 -8.40 -11.09 13.43
C ASP A 24 -7.72 -9.89 12.78
N LEU A 25 -7.93 -9.68 11.48
CA LEU A 25 -7.57 -8.46 10.74
C LEU A 25 -8.87 -7.71 10.43
N ASP A 26 -8.79 -6.42 10.13
CA ASP A 26 -9.97 -5.60 9.82
C ASP A 26 -10.80 -6.18 8.66
N ALA A 27 -10.13 -6.71 7.64
CA ALA A 27 -10.77 -7.24 6.43
C ALA A 27 -10.87 -8.78 6.38
N ALA A 28 -10.29 -9.51 7.34
CA ALA A 28 -10.31 -10.97 7.36
C ALA A 28 -9.90 -11.56 8.71
N THR A 29 -10.45 -12.71 9.07
CA THR A 29 -9.94 -13.49 10.20
C THR A 29 -9.06 -14.62 9.68
N VAL A 30 -7.81 -14.71 10.18
CA VAL A 30 -6.89 -15.81 9.86
C VAL A 30 -6.72 -16.70 11.09
N VAL A 31 -7.00 -17.98 10.91
CA VAL A 31 -6.87 -19.01 11.94
C VAL A 31 -5.78 -19.98 11.54
N VAL A 32 -4.79 -20.14 12.41
CA VAL A 32 -3.70 -21.11 12.24
C VAL A 32 -3.97 -22.30 13.14
N THR A 33 -4.15 -23.47 12.53
CA THR A 33 -4.31 -24.74 13.25
C THR A 33 -3.00 -25.53 13.26
N ASN A 34 -2.96 -26.69 13.91
CA ASN A 34 -1.82 -27.60 13.81
C ASN A 34 -1.61 -28.15 12.38
N GLN A 35 -2.66 -28.23 11.56
CA GLN A 35 -2.64 -28.90 10.25
C GLN A 35 -2.72 -27.93 9.06
N ARG A 36 -3.51 -26.85 9.17
CA ARG A 36 -3.82 -25.93 8.07
C ARG A 36 -3.99 -24.49 8.55
N VAL A 37 -4.00 -23.58 7.60
CA VAL A 37 -4.33 -22.16 7.80
C VAL A 37 -5.67 -21.92 7.12
N ILE A 38 -6.61 -21.34 7.85
CA ILE A 38 -7.96 -21.01 7.38
C ILE A 38 -8.07 -19.49 7.35
N VAL A 39 -8.50 -18.95 6.21
CA VAL A 39 -8.69 -17.50 6.00
C VAL A 39 -10.16 -17.26 5.71
N PHE A 40 -10.79 -16.42 6.52
CA PHE A 40 -12.15 -15.94 6.33
C PHE A 40 -12.09 -14.50 5.82
N SER A 41 -12.47 -14.26 4.56
CA SER A 41 -12.56 -12.89 4.04
C SER A 41 -13.87 -12.24 4.45
N THR A 42 -13.80 -11.00 4.94
CA THR A 42 -14.97 -10.18 5.32
C THR A 42 -15.48 -9.32 4.14
N ASP A 43 -14.75 -9.26 3.03
CA ASP A 43 -14.93 -8.27 1.96
C ASP A 43 -15.92 -8.72 0.84
N GLY A 44 -16.85 -9.64 1.15
CA GLY A 44 -17.79 -10.20 0.18
C GLY A 44 -19.17 -10.54 0.75
N ASP A 45 -20.20 -10.44 -0.10
CA ASP A 45 -21.61 -10.76 0.19
C ASP A 45 -21.85 -12.25 0.53
N ALA A 46 -20.85 -13.10 0.27
CA ALA A 46 -20.79 -14.48 0.71
C ALA A 46 -19.45 -14.69 1.43
N ALA A 47 -19.50 -15.41 2.56
CA ALA A 47 -18.31 -15.81 3.30
C ALA A 47 -17.42 -16.72 2.43
N ASP A 48 -16.45 -16.13 1.75
CA ASP A 48 -15.41 -16.86 1.01
C ASP A 48 -14.40 -17.36 2.05
N TYR A 49 -14.42 -18.66 2.33
CA TYR A 49 -13.44 -19.32 3.19
C TYR A 49 -12.44 -20.08 2.32
N ARG A 50 -11.15 -19.85 2.56
CA ARG A 50 -10.08 -20.61 1.91
C ARG A 50 -9.23 -21.29 2.97
N HIS A 51 -8.81 -22.51 2.67
CA HIS A 51 -7.92 -23.27 3.54
C HIS A 51 -6.70 -23.74 2.77
N VAL A 52 -5.57 -23.82 3.47
CA VAL A 52 -4.29 -24.28 2.92
C VAL A 52 -3.58 -25.12 3.98
N ASP A 53 -3.11 -26.30 3.61
CA ASP A 53 -2.33 -27.14 4.52
C ASP A 53 -0.99 -26.48 4.87
N ARG A 54 -0.65 -26.45 6.16
CA ARG A 54 0.58 -25.81 6.67
C ARG A 54 1.88 -26.25 5.99
N PRO A 55 2.12 -27.53 5.66
CA PRO A 55 3.37 -27.90 4.97
C PRO A 55 3.50 -27.26 3.59
N ASN A 56 2.41 -26.79 2.99
CA ASN A 56 2.40 -26.14 1.69
C ASN A 56 2.59 -24.62 1.78
N VAL A 57 2.51 -24.00 2.97
CA VAL A 57 2.74 -22.56 3.14
C VAL A 57 4.25 -22.30 3.19
N THR A 58 4.80 -21.74 2.12
CA THR A 58 6.25 -21.60 1.94
C THR A 58 6.79 -20.29 2.50
N ARG A 59 5.99 -19.22 2.42
CA ARG A 59 6.37 -17.89 2.88
C ARG A 59 5.13 -17.06 3.19
N VAL A 60 5.19 -16.33 4.30
CA VAL A 60 4.22 -15.28 4.63
C VAL A 60 4.97 -13.96 4.50
N SER A 61 4.51 -13.08 3.62
CA SER A 61 5.12 -11.76 3.43
C SER A 61 4.06 -10.70 3.26
N VAL A 62 4.28 -9.53 3.85
CA VAL A 62 3.47 -8.34 3.57
C VAL A 62 4.04 -7.71 2.31
N GLU A 63 3.28 -7.76 1.22
CA GLU A 63 3.62 -7.12 -0.04
C GLU A 63 2.79 -5.85 -0.22
N THR A 64 3.46 -4.79 -0.69
CA THR A 64 2.77 -3.55 -1.08
C THR A 64 2.58 -3.58 -2.58
N GLU A 65 1.37 -3.95 -3.02
CA GLU A 65 1.00 -3.80 -4.42
C GLU A 65 0.88 -2.30 -4.71
N SER A 66 1.87 -1.77 -5.43
CA SER A 66 1.87 -0.37 -5.84
C SER A 66 1.69 -0.33 -7.34
N ALA A 67 0.69 0.42 -7.81
CA ALA A 67 0.50 0.68 -9.23
C ALA A 67 1.40 1.86 -9.64
N PRO A 68 2.62 1.62 -10.18
CA PRO A 68 3.61 2.68 -10.45
C PRO A 68 3.09 3.74 -11.44
N ARG A 69 2.08 3.37 -12.24
CA ARG A 69 1.43 4.25 -13.22
C ARG A 69 0.85 5.52 -12.58
N HIS A 70 0.26 5.45 -11.39
CA HIS A 70 -0.29 6.63 -10.72
C HIS A 70 0.81 7.59 -10.26
N LEU A 71 1.93 7.04 -9.80
CA LEU A 71 3.08 7.81 -9.34
C LEU A 71 3.74 8.55 -10.52
N VAL A 72 3.89 7.89 -11.66
CA VAL A 72 4.39 8.53 -12.90
C VAL A 72 3.49 9.69 -13.34
N TRP A 73 2.17 9.48 -13.41
CA TRP A 73 1.24 10.55 -13.80
C TRP A 73 1.21 11.70 -12.80
N MET A 74 1.30 11.42 -11.50
CA MET A 74 1.42 12.44 -10.46
C MET A 74 2.69 13.28 -10.65
N THR A 75 3.86 12.63 -10.86
CA THR A 75 5.12 13.34 -11.11
C THR A 75 5.01 14.23 -12.35
N VAL A 76 4.49 13.70 -13.46
CA VAL A 76 4.31 14.49 -14.69
C VAL A 76 3.41 15.70 -14.46
N LEU A 77 2.25 15.52 -13.82
CA LEU A 77 1.32 16.62 -13.55
C LEU A 77 1.90 17.64 -12.58
N LEU A 78 2.63 17.19 -11.54
CA LEU A 78 3.30 18.08 -10.60
C LEU A 78 4.33 18.97 -11.32
N PHE A 79 5.22 18.38 -12.11
CA PHE A 79 6.23 19.13 -12.87
C PHE A 79 5.59 20.04 -13.91
N LEU A 80 4.52 19.60 -14.58
CA LEU A 80 3.79 20.40 -15.54
C LEU A 80 3.12 21.61 -14.87
N GLY A 81 2.40 21.41 -13.78
CA GLY A 81 1.73 22.48 -13.04
C GLY A 81 2.73 23.49 -12.45
N LEU A 82 3.82 22.99 -11.86
CA LEU A 82 4.89 23.85 -11.34
C LEU A 82 5.60 24.60 -12.48
N GLY A 83 5.82 23.95 -13.61
CA GLY A 83 6.42 24.56 -14.80
C GLY A 83 5.55 25.69 -15.37
N LEU A 84 4.23 25.50 -15.45
CA LEU A 84 3.27 26.54 -15.85
C LEU A 84 3.29 27.74 -14.91
N LEU A 85 3.30 27.50 -13.59
CA LEU A 85 3.39 28.54 -12.58
C LEU A 85 4.71 29.32 -12.68
N LEU A 86 5.84 28.62 -12.82
CA LEU A 86 7.14 29.24 -12.99
C LEU A 86 7.21 30.06 -14.28
N LEU A 87 6.71 29.52 -15.39
CA LEU A 87 6.68 30.21 -16.67
C LEU A 87 5.81 31.48 -16.62
N GLY A 88 4.62 31.39 -16.03
CA GLY A 88 3.75 32.55 -15.80
C GLY A 88 4.37 33.60 -14.89
N SER A 89 5.16 33.19 -13.90
CA SER A 89 5.85 34.13 -13.00
C SER A 89 7.12 34.75 -13.59
N ALA A 90 7.77 34.07 -14.53
CA ALA A 90 9.06 34.48 -15.09
C ALA A 90 8.93 35.38 -16.32
N ILE A 91 7.77 35.37 -16.99
CA ILE A 91 7.52 36.15 -18.18
C ILE A 91 6.34 37.08 -17.92
N ASP A 92 6.65 38.37 -17.75
CA ASP A 92 5.67 39.44 -17.78
C ASP A 92 5.59 39.99 -19.21
N LEU A 93 4.74 39.38 -20.04
CA LEU A 93 4.58 39.77 -21.45
C LEU A 93 3.87 41.13 -21.54
N ALA A 94 2.91 41.39 -20.65
CA ALA A 94 2.18 42.65 -20.61
C ALA A 94 3.10 43.84 -20.36
N ASP A 95 3.99 43.77 -19.37
CA ASP A 95 4.96 44.85 -19.10
C ASP A 95 5.96 45.02 -20.24
N ARG A 96 6.41 43.92 -20.87
CA ARG A 96 7.34 44.01 -22.00
C ARG A 96 6.76 44.69 -23.23
N VAL A 97 5.48 44.46 -23.52
CA VAL A 97 4.81 45.15 -24.64
C VAL A 97 4.58 46.63 -24.32
N THR A 98 4.27 46.95 -23.06
CA THR A 98 4.12 48.33 -22.59
C THR A 98 5.42 49.12 -22.73
N GLY A 99 6.56 48.51 -22.37
CA GLY A 99 7.89 49.12 -22.53
C GLY A 99 8.36 49.29 -23.99
N ALA A 100 7.67 48.70 -24.97
CA ALA A 100 7.97 48.81 -26.40
C ALA A 100 7.01 49.77 -27.14
N GLY A 101 6.11 50.45 -26.42
CA GLY A 101 5.17 51.41 -26.99
C GLY A 101 5.86 52.65 -27.60
N PRO A 102 5.15 53.39 -28.47
CA PRO A 102 5.70 54.58 -29.12
C PRO A 102 6.01 55.69 -28.10
N GLU A 103 7.28 56.07 -28.01
CA GLU A 103 7.73 57.23 -27.22
C GLU A 103 7.28 58.51 -27.92
N GLY A 104 6.11 59.05 -27.55
CA GLY A 104 5.61 60.32 -28.10
C GLY A 104 4.12 60.60 -27.96
N GLY A 105 3.32 59.60 -27.60
CA GLY A 105 1.85 59.71 -27.51
C GLY A 105 1.18 59.85 -28.88
N ASP A 106 0.12 59.08 -29.13
CA ASP A 106 -0.61 59.16 -30.39
C ASP A 106 -1.69 60.27 -30.32
N PRO A 107 -1.58 61.36 -31.10
CA PRO A 107 -2.58 62.43 -31.09
C PRO A 107 -3.97 61.97 -31.56
N THR A 108 -4.06 60.82 -32.23
CA THR A 108 -5.33 60.22 -32.67
C THR A 108 -5.88 59.18 -31.69
N GLY A 109 -5.08 58.74 -30.71
CA GLY A 109 -5.44 57.71 -29.72
C GLY A 109 -5.69 56.31 -30.27
N VAL A 110 -5.53 56.10 -31.58
CA VAL A 110 -5.80 54.83 -32.26
C VAL A 110 -4.73 53.79 -31.92
N VAL A 111 -3.46 54.22 -31.92
CA VAL A 111 -2.31 53.38 -31.58
C VAL A 111 -2.34 53.04 -30.10
N ASP A 112 -2.61 54.01 -29.22
CA ASP A 112 -2.70 53.78 -27.78
C ASP A 112 -3.82 52.78 -27.43
N GLY A 113 -5.00 52.89 -28.07
CA GLY A 113 -6.09 51.91 -27.89
C GLY A 113 -5.76 50.51 -28.39
N LEU A 114 -4.94 50.38 -29.46
CA LEU A 114 -4.44 49.09 -29.93
C LEU A 114 -3.48 48.46 -28.92
N PHE A 115 -2.56 49.24 -28.36
CA PHE A 115 -1.64 48.77 -27.33
C PHE A 115 -2.38 48.34 -26.05
N GLU A 116 -3.37 49.11 -25.61
CA GLU A 116 -4.21 48.76 -24.46
C GLU A 116 -4.99 47.46 -24.70
N THR A 117 -5.50 47.26 -25.92
CA THR A 117 -6.17 46.00 -26.30
C THR A 117 -5.21 44.81 -26.26
N ILE A 118 -4.00 44.96 -26.83
CA ILE A 118 -2.98 43.91 -26.81
C ILE A 118 -2.56 43.60 -25.38
N GLN A 119 -2.34 44.63 -24.55
CA GLN A 119 -2.01 44.48 -23.14
C GLN A 119 -3.08 43.70 -22.40
N THR A 120 -4.36 44.04 -22.60
CA THR A 120 -5.49 43.32 -21.98
C THR A 120 -5.51 41.85 -22.38
N ILE A 121 -5.25 41.54 -23.66
CA ILE A 121 -5.17 40.15 -24.15
C ILE A 121 -4.01 39.40 -23.49
N LEU A 122 -2.84 40.04 -23.33
CA LEU A 122 -1.66 39.43 -22.71
C LEU A 122 -1.88 39.17 -21.22
N ILE A 123 -2.47 40.12 -20.49
CA ILE A 123 -2.84 39.93 -19.08
C ILE A 123 -3.83 38.76 -18.94
N ALA A 124 -4.85 38.69 -19.80
CA ALA A 124 -5.80 37.58 -19.80
C ALA A 124 -5.12 36.24 -20.11
N PHE A 125 -4.15 36.24 -21.02
CA PHE A 125 -3.36 35.07 -21.38
C PHE A 125 -2.47 34.59 -20.22
N GLU A 126 -1.73 35.49 -19.56
CA GLU A 126 -0.93 35.18 -18.38
C GLU A 126 -1.79 34.59 -17.25
N LEU A 127 -2.94 35.23 -16.96
CA LEU A 127 -3.90 34.73 -15.99
C LEU A 127 -4.40 33.32 -16.35
N SER A 128 -4.61 33.05 -17.65
CA SER A 128 -5.04 31.73 -18.13
C SER A 128 -3.96 30.66 -17.91
N ILE A 129 -2.68 30.99 -18.09
CA ILE A 129 -1.55 30.10 -17.80
C ILE A 129 -1.49 29.78 -16.30
N PHE A 130 -1.63 30.80 -15.45
CA PHE A 130 -1.67 30.61 -14.01
C PHE A 130 -2.83 29.73 -13.57
N ALA A 131 -4.03 30.01 -14.08
CA ALA A 131 -5.23 29.21 -13.79
C ALA A 131 -5.05 27.75 -14.25
N ALA A 132 -4.48 27.52 -15.44
CA ALA A 132 -4.18 26.20 -15.94
C ALA A 132 -3.17 25.46 -15.06
N GLY A 133 -2.09 26.13 -14.64
CA GLY A 133 -1.10 25.56 -13.73
C GLY A 133 -1.71 25.14 -12.39
N LEU A 134 -2.56 25.98 -11.81
CA LEU A 134 -3.27 25.67 -10.56
C LEU A 134 -4.23 24.48 -10.72
N LEU A 135 -4.98 24.42 -11.82
CA LEU A 135 -5.88 23.30 -12.11
C LEU A 135 -5.11 21.97 -12.27
N VAL A 136 -3.96 22.01 -12.95
CA VAL A 136 -3.09 20.85 -13.10
C VAL A 136 -2.54 20.38 -11.74
N LEU A 137 -2.13 21.30 -10.86
CA LEU A 137 -1.72 20.97 -9.50
C LEU A 137 -2.85 20.38 -8.66
N ALA A 138 -4.06 20.94 -8.76
CA ALA A 138 -5.23 20.41 -8.07
C ALA A 138 -5.53 18.97 -8.53
N ALA A 139 -5.47 18.71 -9.84
CA ALA A 139 -5.63 17.36 -10.38
C ALA A 139 -4.53 16.40 -9.88
N ALA A 140 -3.27 16.85 -9.82
CA ALA A 140 -2.18 16.07 -9.25
C ALA A 140 -2.44 15.73 -7.77
N ALA A 141 -2.93 16.68 -6.98
CA ALA A 141 -3.28 16.48 -5.58
C ALA A 141 -4.42 15.47 -5.40
N VAL A 142 -5.45 15.52 -6.27
CA VAL A 142 -6.54 14.54 -6.26
C VAL A 142 -6.01 13.13 -6.59
N ILE A 143 -5.18 12.99 -7.62
CA ILE A 143 -4.57 11.71 -7.99
C ILE A 143 -3.67 11.19 -6.87
N PHE A 144 -2.90 12.08 -6.23
CA PHE A 144 -2.08 11.74 -5.07
C PHE A 144 -2.91 11.25 -3.88
N GLY A 145 -4.01 11.94 -3.57
CA GLY A 145 -4.95 11.52 -2.53
C GLY A 145 -5.55 10.15 -2.85
N ARG A 146 -5.97 9.92 -4.11
CA ARG A 146 -6.45 8.59 -4.55
C ARG A 146 -5.36 7.53 -4.48
N TYR A 147 -4.11 7.88 -4.80
CA TYR A 147 -2.97 6.98 -4.71
C TYR A 147 -2.70 6.58 -3.27
N ILE A 148 -2.71 7.53 -2.33
CA ILE A 148 -2.60 7.24 -0.89
C ILE A 148 -3.76 6.35 -0.43
N GLY A 149 -4.99 6.66 -0.84
CA GLY A 149 -6.15 5.82 -0.52
C GLY A 149 -6.09 4.42 -1.13
N SER A 150 -5.42 4.26 -2.28
CA SER A 150 -5.22 2.96 -2.94
C SER A 150 -4.06 2.15 -2.38
N ARG A 151 -3.27 2.70 -1.45
CA ARG A 151 -2.15 1.99 -0.80
C ARG A 151 -2.67 1.01 0.26
N SER A 152 -3.41 -0.01 -0.18
CA SER A 152 -3.72 -1.16 0.67
C SER A 152 -2.51 -2.09 0.70
N ARG A 153 -1.86 -2.21 1.87
CA ARG A 153 -0.83 -3.23 2.08
C ARG A 153 -1.53 -4.58 2.10
N ARG A 154 -0.98 -5.59 1.43
CA ARG A 154 -1.58 -6.93 1.34
C ARG A 154 -0.67 -7.96 2.01
N LEU A 155 -1.22 -8.76 2.90
CA LEU A 155 -0.57 -9.96 3.40
C LEU A 155 -0.71 -11.04 2.35
N VAL A 156 0.41 -11.49 1.77
CA VAL A 156 0.43 -12.57 0.78
C VAL A 156 0.97 -13.82 1.47
N LEU A 157 0.12 -14.83 1.55
CA LEU A 157 0.51 -16.19 1.95
C LEU A 157 0.84 -16.94 0.67
N ARG A 158 2.14 -17.19 0.43
CA ARG A 158 2.60 -17.95 -0.72
C ARG A 158 2.43 -19.44 -0.48
N VAL A 159 1.70 -20.09 -1.38
CA VAL A 159 1.34 -21.51 -1.26
C VAL A 159 2.06 -22.30 -2.35
N SER A 160 2.79 -23.34 -1.94
CA SER A 160 3.41 -24.27 -2.87
C SER A 160 2.33 -25.17 -3.48
N GLY A 161 2.10 -25.02 -4.78
CA GLY A 161 1.17 -25.87 -5.54
C GLY A 161 -0.29 -25.41 -5.58
N ALA A 162 -0.59 -24.20 -5.10
CA ALA A 162 -1.91 -23.57 -5.22
C ALA A 162 -1.77 -22.05 -5.45
N ASP A 163 -2.88 -21.35 -5.69
CA ASP A 163 -2.89 -19.89 -5.81
C ASP A 163 -2.57 -19.21 -4.48
N ASP A 164 -1.73 -18.16 -4.54
CA ASP A 164 -1.37 -17.36 -3.37
C ASP A 164 -2.61 -16.68 -2.77
N ILE A 165 -2.72 -16.67 -1.43
CA ILE A 165 -3.83 -16.01 -0.73
C ILE A 165 -3.38 -14.61 -0.34
N SER A 166 -4.01 -13.59 -0.95
CA SER A 166 -3.79 -12.18 -0.65
C SER A 166 -4.91 -11.62 0.23
N VAL A 167 -4.57 -11.09 1.40
CA VAL A 167 -5.51 -10.48 2.35
C VAL A 167 -5.15 -9.00 2.55
N PRO A 168 -6.09 -8.05 2.40
CA PRO A 168 -5.81 -6.65 2.70
C PRO A 168 -5.55 -6.45 4.19
N VAL A 169 -4.55 -5.62 4.51
CA VAL A 169 -4.11 -5.29 5.88
C VAL A 169 -4.27 -3.80 6.11
N SER A 170 -4.93 -3.42 7.21
CA SER A 170 -5.08 -2.02 7.60
C SER A 170 -3.83 -1.49 8.32
N ASP A 171 -3.67 -0.17 8.39
CA ASP A 171 -2.56 0.42 9.17
C ASP A 171 -2.72 0.11 10.68
N ALA A 172 -3.95 -0.02 11.20
CA ALA A 172 -4.20 -0.43 12.58
C ALA A 172 -3.76 -1.87 12.88
N ASP A 173 -3.89 -2.79 11.91
CA ASP A 173 -3.39 -4.16 12.04
C ASP A 173 -1.86 -4.21 12.11
N LEU A 174 -1.20 -3.29 11.41
CA LEU A 174 0.27 -3.16 11.40
C LEU A 174 0.80 -2.53 12.69
N GLU A 175 0.13 -1.50 13.21
CA GLU A 175 0.46 -0.91 14.51
C GLU A 175 0.29 -1.91 15.66
N ALA A 176 -0.62 -2.87 15.50
CA ALA A 176 -0.86 -3.95 16.45
C ALA A 176 0.01 -5.19 16.20
N ASP A 177 1.00 -5.13 15.30
CA ASP A 177 1.92 -6.21 14.95
C ASP A 177 1.24 -7.55 14.53
N ARG A 178 -0.03 -7.50 14.12
CA ARG A 178 -0.83 -8.70 13.76
C ARG A 178 -0.21 -9.53 12.62
N PRO A 179 0.39 -8.92 11.58
CA PRO A 179 1.11 -9.68 10.55
C PRO A 179 2.34 -10.41 11.08
N ILE A 180 3.02 -9.89 12.11
CA ILE A 180 4.20 -10.52 12.72
C ILE A 180 3.75 -11.75 13.51
N ASP A 181 2.68 -11.62 14.29
CA ASP A 181 2.04 -12.73 15.01
C ASP A 181 1.64 -13.89 14.08
N LEU A 182 1.16 -13.56 12.87
CA LEU A 182 0.86 -14.53 11.81
C LEU A 182 2.10 -15.23 11.26
N VAL A 183 3.18 -14.48 11.01
CA VAL A 183 4.46 -15.05 10.56
C VAL A 183 5.03 -15.99 11.62
N GLU A 184 4.99 -15.61 12.90
CA GLU A 184 5.46 -16.42 14.02
C GLU A 184 4.62 -17.70 14.20
N ALA A 185 3.29 -17.61 14.06
CA ALA A 185 2.40 -18.75 14.17
C ALA A 185 2.57 -19.77 13.02
N ILE A 186 2.88 -19.29 11.82
CA ILE A 186 3.02 -20.12 10.62
C ILE A 186 4.45 -20.69 10.52
N GLY A 187 5.45 -19.91 10.92
CA GLY A 187 6.87 -20.26 10.87
C GLY A 187 7.20 -21.57 11.61
N PRO A 188 8.32 -22.23 11.25
CA PRO A 188 8.79 -23.39 12.00
C PRO A 188 9.02 -22.94 13.45
N THR A 189 8.38 -23.64 14.40
CA THR A 189 8.64 -23.44 15.82
C THR A 189 10.16 -23.56 16.01
N PRO A 190 10.85 -22.54 16.57
CA PRO A 190 12.27 -22.67 16.84
C PRO A 190 12.48 -23.95 17.66
N PRO A 191 13.48 -24.78 17.34
CA PRO A 191 13.69 -26.03 18.05
C PRO A 191 13.76 -25.70 19.54
N SER A 192 12.82 -26.27 20.29
CA SER A 192 12.82 -26.13 21.74
C SER A 192 14.15 -26.69 22.23
N GLU A 193 14.96 -25.87 22.89
CA GLU A 193 16.17 -26.32 23.60
C GLU A 193 15.87 -27.36 24.71
N ALA A 194 14.60 -27.80 24.86
CA ALA A 194 14.17 -28.81 25.81
C ALA A 194 14.19 -30.26 25.27
N ASP A 195 14.42 -30.51 23.98
CA ASP A 195 14.68 -31.87 23.46
C ASP A 195 16.18 -32.20 23.47
N GLY A 196 16.80 -31.99 24.64
CA GLY A 196 18.02 -32.68 25.03
C GLY A 196 17.71 -34.14 25.28
N VAL A 197 17.55 -34.90 24.19
CA VAL A 197 17.33 -36.34 24.16
C VAL A 197 18.32 -37.03 25.10
N THR A 198 17.77 -37.53 26.19
CA THR A 198 18.34 -38.50 27.11
C THR A 198 18.55 -39.79 26.31
N LEU A 199 19.79 -40.13 26.00
CA LEU A 199 20.13 -41.48 25.54
C LEU A 199 21.01 -42.17 26.57
N ALA A 200 20.37 -43.16 27.21
CA ALA A 200 20.95 -44.38 27.74
C ALA A 200 21.86 -44.26 28.98
N GLY A 201 21.23 -44.28 30.15
CA GLY A 201 21.68 -45.23 31.17
C GLY A 201 21.08 -46.59 30.84
N ASP A 202 21.89 -47.64 30.72
CA ASP A 202 22.14 -48.56 31.84
C ASP A 202 23.00 -49.76 31.42
N ALA A 203 23.78 -50.24 32.39
CA ALA A 203 24.49 -51.52 32.49
C ALA A 203 25.70 -51.79 31.56
N LEU A 204 26.90 -51.84 32.14
CA LEU A 204 27.41 -53.08 32.72
C LEU A 204 28.57 -52.82 33.71
N THR A 205 28.40 -53.50 34.83
CA THR A 205 29.18 -53.67 36.06
C THR A 205 30.61 -54.14 35.84
N GLU A 206 31.49 -53.72 36.76
CA GLU A 206 32.65 -54.43 37.35
C GLU A 206 33.35 -55.55 36.55
N SER A 207 34.67 -55.42 36.30
CA SER A 207 35.69 -56.37 36.80
C SER A 207 37.13 -56.01 36.42
N LYS A 208 38.06 -56.30 37.35
CA LYS A 208 39.54 -56.41 37.27
C LYS A 208 40.35 -55.09 37.26
N GLU A 209 41.07 -54.71 38.32
CA GLU A 209 42.13 -55.37 39.10
C GLU A 209 43.47 -55.57 38.34
N SER A 210 44.55 -55.08 38.97
CA SER A 210 45.98 -55.38 38.78
C SER A 210 46.79 -54.60 37.73
N GLY A 211 47.82 -53.88 38.20
CA GLY A 211 48.90 -53.31 37.40
C GLY A 211 49.52 -52.06 38.01
#